data_AF-A0A934D4S2-F1
#
_entry.id   AF-A0A934D4S2-F1
#
_cell.length_a   1.000
_cell.length_b   1.000
_cell.length_c   1.000
_cell.angle_alpha   90.00
_cell.angle_beta   90.00
_cell.angle_gamma   90.00
#
_symmetry.space_group_name_H-M   'P 1'
#
loop_
_entity.id
_entity.type
_entity.pdbx_description
1 polymer ?
#
loop_
_entity_poly.entity_id
_entity_poly.type
_entity_poly.pdbx_seq_one_letter_code
_entity_poly.pdbx_strand_id
1 'polypeptide(L)'
;MTLFEEQFEAFKYWRAKSSVEEPSFTPLSNGSYLITVPGIEMPPGWDRKDATILFVAPPGYPAAQPDCFWVQPGRLRLENSATPQASNDSNPIPGDTVNQRNTTWFSWHLQSWNPNNDSLITYFKVIMQRLNPAR
;
A
#
# COMPACT_ATOMS: atom_id res chain seq x y z
N MET A 1 -18.12 12.54 -9.77
CA MET A 1 -17.01 11.64 -9.46
C MET A 1 -15.74 12.45 -9.51
N THR A 2 -14.89 12.38 -8.49
CA THR A 2 -13.58 13.03 -8.48
C THR A 2 -12.58 12.21 -9.28
N LEU A 3 -11.46 12.83 -9.72
CA LEU A 3 -10.39 12.09 -10.39
C LEU A 3 -9.85 10.93 -9.54
N PHE A 4 -9.78 11.10 -8.22
CA PHE A 4 -9.40 10.02 -7.30
C PHE A 4 -10.39 8.85 -7.37
N GLU A 5 -11.70 9.12 -7.29
CA GLU A 5 -12.72 8.07 -7.36
C GLU A 5 -12.69 7.32 -8.69
N GLU A 6 -12.49 8.02 -9.81
CA GLU A 6 -12.33 7.39 -11.13
C GLU A 6 -11.11 6.44 -11.16
N GLN A 7 -9.96 6.89 -10.63
CA GLN A 7 -8.78 6.05 -10.54
C GLN A 7 -8.95 4.88 -9.56
N PHE A 8 -9.69 5.08 -8.48
CA PHE A 8 -9.98 4.01 -7.51
C PHE A 8 -10.89 2.95 -8.11
N GLU A 9 -11.94 3.32 -8.85
CA GLU A 9 -12.78 2.38 -9.57
C GLU A 9 -11.99 1.60 -10.63
N ALA A 10 -11.09 2.27 -11.36
CA ALA A 10 -10.19 1.59 -12.28
C ALA A 10 -9.24 0.60 -11.56
N PHE A 11 -8.71 0.99 -10.39
CA PHE A 11 -7.87 0.13 -9.56
C PHE A 11 -8.64 -1.09 -9.03
N LYS A 12 -9.86 -0.89 -8.55
CA LYS A 12 -10.77 -1.94 -8.09
C LYS A 12 -11.06 -2.94 -9.21
N TYR A 13 -11.46 -2.45 -10.38
CA TYR A 13 -11.69 -3.28 -11.56
C TYR A 13 -10.44 -4.06 -11.98
N TRP A 14 -9.27 -3.42 -11.94
CA TRP A 14 -8.00 -4.07 -12.24
C TRP A 14 -7.66 -5.18 -11.23
N ARG A 15 -7.91 -4.97 -9.92
CA ARG A 15 -7.67 -5.98 -8.87
C ARG A 15 -8.65 -7.14 -8.91
N ALA A 16 -9.94 -6.89 -9.18
CA ALA A 16 -10.99 -7.92 -9.23
C ALA A 16 -10.68 -9.06 -10.24
N LYS A 17 -9.83 -8.80 -11.24
CA LYS A 17 -9.35 -9.83 -12.18
C LYS A 17 -8.43 -10.88 -11.54
N SER A 18 -7.97 -10.63 -10.32
CA SER A 18 -6.85 -11.33 -9.68
C SER A 18 -7.02 -11.49 -8.16
N SER A 19 -8.22 -11.23 -7.62
CA SER A 19 -8.53 -11.39 -6.21
C SER A 19 -10.02 -11.55 -5.98
N VAL A 20 -10.36 -12.25 -4.90
CA VAL A 20 -11.73 -12.43 -4.43
C VAL A 20 -12.18 -11.26 -3.55
N GLU A 21 -11.23 -10.59 -2.89
CA GLU A 21 -11.53 -9.49 -1.97
C GLU A 21 -11.32 -8.13 -2.66
N GLU A 22 -12.30 -7.25 -2.50
CA GLU A 22 -12.29 -5.94 -3.15
C GLU A 22 -11.43 -4.93 -2.37
N PRO A 23 -10.61 -4.13 -3.06
CA PRO A 23 -9.99 -2.97 -2.44
C PRO A 23 -11.04 -1.99 -1.91
N SER A 24 -10.71 -1.29 -0.84
CA SER A 24 -11.52 -0.20 -0.27
C SER A 24 -10.66 1.04 -0.01
N PHE A 25 -11.30 2.18 0.24
CA PHE A 25 -10.61 3.36 0.74
C PHE A 25 -11.36 4.02 1.91
N THR A 26 -10.61 4.75 2.73
CA THR A 26 -11.16 5.56 3.84
C THR A 26 -10.58 6.98 3.75
N PRO A 27 -11.42 8.04 3.70
CA PRO A 27 -10.94 9.41 3.82
C PRO A 27 -10.27 9.64 5.18
N LEU A 28 -9.13 10.32 5.18
CA LEU A 28 -8.36 10.63 6.39
C LEU A 28 -8.55 12.10 6.80
N SER A 29 -8.25 12.40 8.07
CA SER A 29 -8.44 13.74 8.66
C SER A 29 -7.61 14.85 8.01
N ASN A 30 -6.53 14.50 7.31
CA ASN A 30 -5.62 15.42 6.63
C ASN A 30 -5.96 15.63 5.14
N GLY A 31 -7.09 15.13 4.65
CA GLY A 31 -7.49 15.22 3.24
C GLY A 31 -6.84 14.17 2.32
N SER A 32 -6.18 13.16 2.90
CA SER A 32 -5.70 11.98 2.16
C SER A 32 -6.78 10.91 2.08
N TYR A 33 -6.53 9.88 1.29
CA TYR A 33 -7.28 8.62 1.33
C TYR A 33 -6.35 7.47 1.71
N LEU A 34 -6.75 6.64 2.67
CA LEU A 34 -6.11 5.36 2.96
C LEU A 34 -6.72 4.28 2.08
N ILE A 35 -5.93 3.69 1.19
CA ILE A 35 -6.32 2.56 0.36
C ILE A 35 -5.96 1.28 1.10
N THR A 36 -6.92 0.36 1.18
CA THR A 36 -6.77 -0.97 1.78
C THR A 36 -6.96 -2.04 0.72
N VAL A 37 -5.95 -2.90 0.55
CA VAL A 37 -5.92 -3.95 -0.47
C VAL A 37 -5.72 -5.29 0.23
N PRO A 38 -6.81 -6.02 0.52
CA PRO A 38 -6.73 -7.33 1.16
C PRO A 38 -6.33 -8.44 0.17
N GLY A 39 -6.06 -9.63 0.73
CA GLY A 39 -5.86 -10.86 -0.05
C GLY A 39 -4.68 -10.78 -1.02
N ILE A 40 -3.56 -10.20 -0.58
CA ILE A 40 -2.32 -10.17 -1.36
C ILE A 40 -1.51 -11.40 -1.07
N GLU A 41 -1.30 -12.24 -2.08
CA GLU A 41 -0.33 -13.34 -2.00
C GLU A 41 1.08 -12.76 -1.89
N MET A 42 1.76 -13.11 -0.80
CA MET A 42 3.12 -12.69 -0.54
C MET A 42 4.09 -13.52 -1.40
N PRO A 43 5.08 -12.88 -2.06
CA PRO A 43 6.12 -13.59 -2.80
C PRO A 43 6.89 -14.61 -1.95
N PRO A 44 7.62 -15.56 -2.55
CA PRO A 44 8.52 -16.44 -1.80
C PRO A 44 9.56 -15.65 -0.98
N GLY A 45 9.92 -16.16 0.20
CA GLY A 45 10.90 -15.53 1.10
C GLY A 45 10.30 -14.70 2.25
N TRP A 46 8.98 -14.54 2.31
CA TRP A 46 8.26 -13.93 3.43
C TRP A 46 7.75 -14.98 4.44
N ASP A 47 7.62 -14.61 5.71
CA ASP A 47 7.19 -15.51 6.80
C ASP A 47 5.70 -15.93 6.75
N ARG A 48 4.93 -15.41 5.79
CA ARG A 48 3.51 -15.70 5.59
C ARG A 48 3.14 -15.63 4.11
N LYS A 49 2.04 -16.29 3.76
CA LYS A 49 1.57 -16.45 2.38
C LYS A 49 0.63 -15.36 1.90
N ASP A 50 -0.03 -14.68 2.83
CA ASP A 50 -0.99 -13.62 2.51
C ASP A 50 -0.85 -12.43 3.46
N ALA A 51 -1.25 -11.26 2.98
CA ALA A 51 -1.33 -10.05 3.77
C ALA A 51 -2.29 -9.02 3.16
N THR A 52 -2.59 -7.99 3.94
CA THR A 52 -3.27 -6.78 3.48
C THR A 52 -2.25 -5.67 3.27
N ILE A 53 -2.25 -5.05 2.09
CA ILE A 53 -1.43 -3.87 1.79
C ILE A 53 -2.24 -2.61 2.05
N LEU A 54 -1.62 -1.65 2.71
CA LEU A 54 -2.16 -0.32 2.98
C LEU A 54 -1.24 0.73 2.36
N PHE A 55 -1.81 1.72 1.69
CA PHE A 55 -1.05 2.88 1.23
C PHE A 55 -1.93 4.13 1.13
N VAL A 56 -1.28 5.29 1.05
CA VAL A 56 -1.98 6.58 1.11
C VAL A 56 -1.93 7.28 -0.25
N ALA A 57 -3.08 7.70 -0.75
CA ALA A 57 -3.16 8.78 -1.73
C ALA A 57 -3.11 10.11 -0.93
N PRO A 58 -2.00 10.86 -0.99
CA PRO A 58 -1.79 12.01 -0.12
C PRO A 58 -2.69 13.20 -0.48
N PRO A 59 -2.71 14.26 0.33
CA PRO A 59 -3.42 15.48 -0.01
C PRO A 59 -2.86 16.05 -1.31
N GLY A 60 -3.74 16.33 -2.28
CA GLY A 60 -3.35 16.80 -3.61
C GLY A 60 -3.01 15.69 -4.61
N TYR A 61 -3.25 14.42 -4.30
CA TYR A 61 -3.20 13.34 -5.28
C TYR A 61 -4.13 13.62 -6.48
N PRO A 62 -3.72 13.35 -7.74
CA PRO A 62 -2.46 12.72 -8.13
C PRO A 62 -1.28 13.68 -8.30
N ALA A 63 -1.45 15.01 -8.19
CA ALA A 63 -0.32 15.94 -8.30
C ALA A 63 0.75 15.69 -7.23
N ALA A 64 0.33 15.31 -6.02
CA ALA A 64 1.20 14.77 -4.98
C ALA A 64 1.35 13.25 -5.12
N GLN A 65 2.59 12.76 -5.15
CA GLN A 65 2.89 11.34 -5.30
C GLN A 65 2.66 10.58 -3.99
N PRO A 66 2.15 9.33 -4.04
CA PRO A 66 2.16 8.43 -2.90
C PRO A 66 3.56 8.20 -2.34
N ASP A 67 3.63 7.90 -1.05
CA ASP A 67 4.88 7.60 -0.36
C ASP A 67 4.68 6.51 0.69
N CYS A 68 5.69 5.65 0.81
CA CYS A 68 5.71 4.50 1.71
C CYS A 68 4.48 3.57 1.58
N PHE A 69 4.51 2.45 2.29
CA PHE A 69 3.33 1.59 2.44
C PHE A 69 3.43 0.79 3.72
N TRP A 70 2.32 0.16 4.09
CA TRP A 70 2.22 -0.69 5.27
C TRP A 70 1.63 -2.04 4.91
N VAL A 71 1.98 -3.05 5.68
CA VAL A 71 1.45 -4.41 5.55
C VAL A 71 0.78 -4.83 6.86
N GLN A 72 -0.40 -5.45 6.77
CA GLN A 72 -1.11 -6.05 7.88
C GLN A 72 -1.28 -7.58 7.68
N PRO A 73 -1.24 -8.39 8.75
CA PRO A 73 -0.86 -7.99 10.11
C PRO A 73 0.61 -7.54 10.17
N GLY A 74 0.95 -6.72 11.15
CA GLY A 74 2.33 -6.28 11.36
C GLY A 74 3.27 -7.41 11.76
N ARG A 75 4.51 -7.06 12.14
CA ARG A 75 5.60 -8.02 12.35
C ARG A 75 5.85 -8.89 11.11
N LEU A 76 5.70 -8.37 9.89
CA LEU A 76 6.10 -9.07 8.67
C LEU A 76 7.62 -9.29 8.71
N ARG A 77 8.05 -10.54 8.53
CA ARG A 77 9.47 -10.92 8.50
C ARG A 77 9.80 -11.70 7.25
N LEU A 78 11.09 -11.80 6.99
CA LEU A 78 11.61 -12.77 6.02
C LEU A 78 11.46 -14.19 6.62
N GLU A 79 11.51 -15.23 5.78
CA GLU A 79 11.41 -16.64 6.22
C GLU A 79 12.45 -17.01 7.30
N ASN A 80 13.61 -16.35 7.27
CA ASN A 80 14.67 -16.50 8.28
C ASN A 80 14.46 -15.65 9.56
N SER A 81 13.26 -15.10 9.75
CA SER A 81 12.88 -14.20 10.86
C SER A 81 13.57 -12.83 10.87
N ALA A 82 14.39 -12.50 9.87
CA ALA A 82 15.04 -11.19 9.80
C ALA A 82 14.04 -10.07 9.53
N THR A 83 14.35 -8.88 10.05
CA THR A 83 13.62 -7.65 9.74
C THR A 83 13.86 -7.27 8.28
N PRO A 84 12.81 -7.00 7.49
CA PRO A 84 12.96 -6.57 6.10
C PRO A 84 13.69 -5.23 5.98
N GLN A 85 14.39 -5.02 4.87
CA GLN A 85 15.12 -3.79 4.60
C GLN A 85 14.19 -2.57 4.62
N ALA A 86 14.67 -1.48 5.21
CA ALA A 86 13.96 -0.20 5.26
C ALA A 86 12.53 -0.33 5.83
N SER A 87 12.35 -1.21 6.82
CA SER A 87 11.06 -1.46 7.47
C SER A 87 11.13 -1.29 8.99
N ASN A 88 9.98 -1.00 9.59
CA ASN A 88 9.78 -1.11 11.04
C ASN A 88 8.28 -1.30 11.34
N ASP A 89 7.95 -1.58 12.60
CA ASP A 89 6.55 -1.83 13.01
C ASP A 89 5.98 -0.70 13.89
N SER A 90 6.62 0.47 13.88
CA SER A 90 6.27 1.60 14.77
C SER A 90 5.79 2.83 14.02
N ASN A 91 6.07 2.94 12.72
CA ASN A 91 5.71 4.12 11.95
C ASN A 91 4.20 4.16 11.65
N PRO A 92 3.49 5.20 12.10
CA PRO A 92 2.04 5.31 11.90
C PRO A 92 1.69 5.69 10.45
N ILE A 93 0.44 5.44 10.07
CA ILE A 93 -0.12 5.93 8.82
C ILE A 93 -0.52 7.40 9.01
N PRO A 94 0.00 8.35 8.20
CA PRO A 94 -0.31 9.76 8.37
C PRO A 94 -1.80 10.09 8.23
N GLY A 95 -2.40 10.70 9.25
CA GLY A 95 -3.80 11.14 9.25
C GLY A 95 -4.82 10.04 9.61
N ASP A 96 -4.37 8.81 9.82
CA ASP A 96 -5.20 7.70 10.29
C ASP A 96 -5.53 7.87 11.77
N THR A 97 -6.81 7.70 12.11
CA THR A 97 -7.33 7.86 13.47
C THR A 97 -7.41 6.54 14.23
N VAL A 98 -7.14 5.42 13.56
CA VAL A 98 -7.06 4.11 14.19
C VAL A 98 -5.76 4.01 14.98
N ASN A 99 -5.87 4.15 16.30
CA ASN A 99 -4.74 3.99 17.20
C ASN A 99 -4.18 2.56 17.11
N GLN A 100 -2.85 2.46 17.03
CA GLN A 100 -2.10 1.21 17.15
C GLN A 100 -2.46 0.12 16.11
N ARG A 101 -2.69 0.48 14.84
CA ARG A 101 -2.76 -0.54 13.78
C ARG A 101 -1.52 -1.42 13.82
N ASN A 102 -1.73 -2.72 13.97
CA ASN A 102 -0.66 -3.70 13.84
C ASN A 102 -0.22 -3.76 12.39
N THR A 103 0.86 -3.05 12.05
CA THR A 103 1.38 -2.90 10.69
C THR A 103 2.90 -3.03 10.68
N THR A 104 3.46 -3.45 9.54
CA THR A 104 4.87 -3.26 9.21
C THR A 104 4.96 -2.22 8.11
N TRP A 105 5.57 -1.09 8.42
CA TRP A 105 5.84 0.02 7.52
C TRP A 105 7.08 -0.26 6.67
N PHE A 106 7.06 0.18 5.42
CA PHE A 106 8.20 0.20 4.51
C PHE A 106 8.47 1.63 4.02
N SER A 107 9.70 2.10 4.24
CA SER A 107 10.23 3.32 3.60
C SER A 107 10.47 3.04 2.13
N TRP A 108 9.64 3.61 1.26
CA TRP A 108 9.78 3.42 -0.18
C TRP A 108 9.36 4.66 -0.95
N HIS A 109 10.36 5.43 -1.37
CA HIS A 109 10.17 6.71 -2.06
C HIS A 109 10.29 6.52 -3.58
N LEU A 110 9.27 6.98 -4.32
CA LEU A 110 9.28 6.95 -5.78
C LEU A 110 10.38 7.87 -6.33
N GLN A 111 11.12 7.37 -7.32
CA GLN A 111 12.11 8.16 -8.05
C GLN A 111 11.49 9.08 -9.11
N SER A 112 10.31 8.70 -9.61
CA SER A 112 9.55 9.46 -10.60
C SER A 112 8.06 9.23 -10.42
N TRP A 113 7.28 10.28 -10.61
CA TRP A 113 5.84 10.23 -10.66
C TRP A 113 5.34 11.27 -11.67
N ASN A 114 4.48 10.86 -12.58
CA ASN A 114 3.82 11.74 -13.54
C ASN A 114 2.29 11.65 -13.35
N PRO A 115 1.64 12.70 -12.82
CA PRO A 115 0.20 12.66 -12.51
C PRO A 115 -0.70 12.46 -13.74
N ASN A 116 -0.18 12.66 -14.96
CA ASN A 116 -0.93 12.43 -16.19
C ASN A 116 -0.90 10.97 -16.66
N ASN A 117 0.04 10.16 -16.16
CA ASN A 117 0.23 8.76 -16.58
C ASN A 117 0.14 7.77 -15.42
N ASP A 118 0.57 8.17 -14.23
CA ASP A 118 0.66 7.31 -13.07
C ASP A 118 -0.62 7.38 -12.23
N SER A 119 -0.95 6.24 -11.62
CA SER A 119 -2.21 6.02 -10.91
C SER A 119 -2.01 5.11 -9.69
N LEU A 120 -3.09 4.82 -8.97
CA LEU A 120 -3.09 3.85 -7.88
C LEU A 120 -2.60 2.46 -8.35
N ILE A 121 -2.92 2.07 -9.60
CA ILE A 121 -2.41 0.83 -10.21
C ILE A 121 -0.89 0.89 -10.35
N THR A 122 -0.34 2.03 -10.81
CA THR A 122 1.11 2.21 -10.94
C THR A 122 1.78 2.05 -9.58
N TYR A 123 1.29 2.76 -8.56
CA TYR A 123 1.91 2.71 -7.24
C TYR A 123 1.82 1.32 -6.62
N PHE A 124 0.68 0.65 -6.74
CA PHE A 124 0.53 -0.72 -6.26
C PHE A 124 1.52 -1.69 -6.92
N LYS A 125 1.79 -1.54 -8.22
CA LYS A 125 2.82 -2.33 -8.91
C LYS A 125 4.22 -2.06 -8.34
N VAL A 126 4.53 -0.80 -7.98
CA VAL A 126 5.79 -0.46 -7.32
C VAL A 126 5.90 -1.12 -5.94
N ILE A 127 4.81 -1.17 -5.17
CA ILE A 127 4.78 -1.91 -3.90
C ILE A 127 5.08 -3.39 -4.13
N MET A 128 4.44 -4.02 -5.11
CA MET A 128 4.69 -5.43 -5.43
C MET A 128 6.13 -5.68 -5.91
N GLN A 129 6.72 -4.75 -6.65
CA GLN A 129 8.15 -4.80 -7.01
C GLN A 129 9.06 -4.65 -5.79
N ARG A 130 8.65 -3.87 -4.77
CA ARG A 130 9.41 -3.81 -3.52
C ARG A 130 9.34 -5.13 -2.75
N LEU A 131 8.16 -5.76 -2.74
CA LEU A 131 7.95 -7.01 -2.02
C LEU A 131 8.55 -8.23 -2.74
N ASN A 132 9.02 -8.09 -3.98
CA ASN A 132 9.61 -9.17 -4.77
C ASN A 132 10.99 -8.78 -5.36
N PRO A 133 12.10 -9.42 -4.95
CA PRO A 133 12.18 -10.51 -3.96
C PRO A 133 11.99 -10.00 -2.53
N ALA A 134 11.74 -10.91 -1.60
CA ALA A 134 11.74 -10.62 -0.18
C ALA A 134 13.13 -10.16 0.28
N ARG A 135 13.21 -8.95 0.86
CA ARG A 135 14.45 -8.34 1.35
C ARG A 135 14.18 -7.22 2.32
#